data_AF-A0AAN8EZR1-F1
#
_entry.id   AF-A0AAN8EZR1-F1
#
_cell.length_a   1.000
_cell.length_b   1.000
_cell.length_c   1.000
_cell.angle_alpha   90.00
_cell.angle_beta   90.00
_cell.angle_gamma   90.00
#
_symmetry.space_group_name_H-M   'P 1'
#
loop_
_entity.id
_entity.type
_entity.pdbx_description
1 polymer ?
#
loop_
_entity_poly.entity_id
_entity_poly.type
_entity_poly.pdbx_seq_one_letter_code
_entity_poly.pdbx_strand_id
1 'polypeptide(L)'
;MIELYSSVITGFEAVAVEEISSNLHANPIKSRGHVRFETDLNRIPEVLRLRSIDNLYAVLYDYSLEGLCNAAREDALDMIRNEVSRINWKVAVECWQMAHGRSVPGGVEVVKEKMREFVRNGGGESDAEDSFSFR
;
A
#
# COMPACT_ATOMS: atom_id res chain seq x y z
N MET A 1 13.54 0.00 6.95
CA MET A 1 13.48 -1.10 5.99
C MET A 1 12.05 -1.58 5.86
N ILE A 2 11.58 -1.79 4.64
CA ILE A 2 10.24 -2.29 4.32
C ILE A 2 10.34 -3.39 3.26
N GLU A 3 9.51 -4.41 3.39
CA GLU A 3 9.33 -5.43 2.36
C GLU A 3 8.32 -4.96 1.31
N LEU A 4 8.72 -5.06 0.04
CA LEU A 4 7.90 -4.74 -1.11
C LEU A 4 7.60 -6.02 -1.89
N TYR A 5 6.36 -6.12 -2.33
CA TYR A 5 5.88 -7.13 -3.25
C TYR A 5 5.56 -6.45 -4.57
N SER A 6 6.13 -6.94 -5.66
CA SER A 6 5.87 -6.45 -7.00
C SER A 6 5.27 -7.55 -7.86
N SER A 7 4.12 -7.27 -8.49
CA SER A 7 3.60 -8.17 -9.52
C SER A 7 4.37 -7.97 -10.82
N VAL A 8 4.64 -9.06 -11.52
CA VAL A 8 5.40 -9.06 -12.78
C VAL A 8 4.69 -10.00 -13.76
N ILE A 9 4.65 -9.62 -15.04
CA ILE A 9 4.21 -10.51 -16.11
C ILE A 9 5.00 -11.83 -16.04
N THR A 10 4.29 -12.95 -15.99
CA THR A 10 4.93 -14.28 -15.92
C THR A 10 5.90 -14.47 -17.09
N GLY A 11 7.13 -14.90 -16.78
CA GLY A 11 8.23 -15.03 -17.74
C GLY A 11 9.22 -13.85 -17.71
N PHE A 12 8.86 -12.71 -17.11
CA PHE A 12 9.73 -11.54 -16.99
C PHE A 12 10.38 -11.41 -15.60
N GLU A 13 10.20 -12.37 -14.71
CA GLU A 13 10.69 -12.28 -13.32
C GLU A 13 12.23 -12.18 -13.25
N ALA A 14 12.94 -12.78 -14.20
CA ALA A 14 14.40 -12.66 -14.28
C ALA A 14 14.86 -11.24 -14.61
N VAL A 15 14.15 -10.57 -15.53
CA VAL A 15 14.43 -9.17 -15.90
C VAL A 15 14.14 -8.25 -14.72
N ALA A 16 13.05 -8.50 -13.99
CA ALA A 16 12.72 -7.73 -12.80
C ALA A 16 13.76 -7.90 -11.67
N VAL A 17 14.22 -9.12 -11.44
CA VAL A 17 15.32 -9.39 -10.50
C VAL A 17 16.58 -8.62 -10.89
N GLU A 18 16.96 -8.63 -12.17
CA GLU A 18 18.14 -7.92 -12.65
C GLU A 18 18.02 -6.40 -12.50
N GLU A 19 16.87 -5.82 -12.87
CA GLU A 19 16.61 -4.38 -12.71
C GLU A 19 16.67 -3.96 -11.24
N ILE A 20 16.00 -4.71 -10.35
CA ILE A 20 15.99 -4.44 -8.90
C ILE A 20 17.40 -4.58 -8.31
N SER A 21 18.14 -5.63 -8.66
CA SER A 21 19.49 -5.84 -8.13
C SER A 21 20.47 -4.76 -8.60
N SER A 22 20.31 -4.29 -9.84
CA SER A 22 21.23 -3.32 -10.45
C SER A 22 20.95 -1.89 -9.99
N ASN A 23 19.68 -1.48 -9.99
CA ASN A 23 19.28 -0.11 -9.64
C ASN A 23 19.14 0.07 -8.13
N LEU A 24 18.63 -0.95 -7.44
CA LEU A 24 18.33 -0.87 -6.01
C LEU A 24 19.39 -1.53 -5.13
N HIS A 25 20.35 -2.28 -5.67
CA HIS A 25 21.32 -3.04 -4.87
C HIS A 25 20.66 -3.90 -3.78
N ALA A 26 19.45 -4.36 -4.06
CA ALA A 26 18.66 -5.22 -3.19
C ALA A 26 18.81 -6.67 -3.63
N ASN A 27 18.40 -7.61 -2.76
CA ASN A 27 18.41 -9.04 -3.04
C ASN A 27 16.97 -9.54 -3.26
N PRO A 28 16.41 -9.40 -4.48
CA PRO A 28 15.05 -9.82 -4.77
C PRO A 28 14.89 -11.34 -4.82
N ILE A 29 13.79 -11.81 -4.23
CA ILE A 29 13.33 -13.19 -4.28
C ILE A 29 12.22 -13.27 -5.34
N LYS A 30 12.50 -13.97 -6.44
CA LYS A 30 11.49 -14.22 -7.48
C LYS A 30 10.60 -15.42 -7.15
N SER A 31 9.35 -15.33 -7.56
CA SER A 31 8.37 -16.40 -7.57
C SER A 31 7.47 -16.24 -8.79
N ARG A 32 6.56 -17.19 -9.04
CA ARG A 32 5.73 -17.14 -10.25
C ARG A 32 4.87 -15.87 -10.27
N GLY A 33 5.06 -15.02 -11.28
CA GLY A 33 4.32 -13.78 -11.48
C GLY A 33 4.59 -12.66 -10.49
N HIS A 34 5.62 -12.78 -9.64
CA HIS A 34 5.96 -11.73 -8.68
C HIS A 34 7.38 -11.78 -8.16
N VAL A 35 7.83 -10.68 -7.59
CA VAL A 35 9.14 -10.53 -6.95
C VAL A 35 8.96 -9.84 -5.60
N ARG A 36 9.62 -10.35 -4.56
CA ARG A 36 9.68 -9.73 -3.23
C ARG A 36 11.08 -9.22 -2.96
N PHE A 37 11.21 -8.06 -2.34
CA PHE A 37 12.51 -7.50 -1.96
C PHE A 37 12.36 -6.48 -0.84
N GLU A 38 13.43 -6.25 -0.11
CA GLU A 38 13.47 -5.26 0.97
C GLU A 38 14.20 -3.99 0.50
N THR A 39 13.73 -2.84 0.95
CA THR A 39 14.38 -1.55 0.67
C THR A 39 14.10 -0.52 1.77
N ASP A 40 14.70 0.65 1.65
CA ASP A 40 14.45 1.77 2.54
C ASP A 40 13.29 2.64 2.07
N LEU A 41 12.55 3.22 3.02
CA LEU A 41 11.42 4.12 2.76
C LEU A 41 11.80 5.30 1.85
N ASN A 42 13.04 5.78 1.97
CA ASN A 42 13.56 6.89 1.18
C ASN A 42 13.73 6.56 -0.29
N ARG A 43 13.80 5.26 -0.63
CA ARG A 43 14.05 4.78 -1.99
C ARG A 43 12.77 4.40 -2.72
N ILE A 44 11.60 4.47 -2.07
CA ILE A 44 10.29 4.23 -2.69
C ILE A 44 10.11 5.01 -4.02
N PRO A 45 10.50 6.29 -4.13
CA PRO A 45 10.42 7.00 -5.42
C PRO A 45 11.30 6.41 -6.52
N GLU A 46 12.44 5.80 -6.17
CA GLU A 46 13.29 5.08 -7.13
C GLU A 46 12.62 3.77 -7.57
N VAL A 47 12.01 3.04 -6.62
CA VAL A 47 11.28 1.80 -6.91
C VAL A 47 10.12 2.05 -7.89
N LEU A 48 9.38 3.15 -7.71
CA LEU A 48 8.27 3.53 -8.59
C LEU A 48 8.70 3.87 -10.03
N ARG A 49 10.01 4.04 -10.29
CA ARG A 49 10.54 4.28 -11.64
C ARG A 49 10.92 3.00 -12.38
N LEU A 50 10.93 1.85 -11.70
CA LEU A 50 11.21 0.56 -12.32
C LEU A 50 10.20 0.27 -13.43
N ARG A 51 10.67 -0.36 -14.50
CA ARG A 51 9.86 -0.60 -15.71
C ARG A 51 9.53 -2.06 -15.94
N SER A 52 10.22 -2.97 -15.23
CA SER A 52 9.99 -4.41 -15.28
C SER A 52 8.85 -4.90 -14.40
N ILE A 53 8.36 -4.06 -13.48
CA ILE A 53 7.29 -4.39 -12.53
C ILE A 53 5.98 -3.70 -12.93
N ASP A 54 4.84 -4.35 -12.68
CA ASP A 54 3.52 -3.82 -13.03
C ASP A 54 2.90 -3.03 -11.86
N ASN A 55 2.77 -3.69 -10.71
CA ASN A 55 2.20 -3.11 -9.49
C ASN A 55 3.16 -3.30 -8.33
N LEU A 56 3.15 -2.35 -7.40
CA LEU A 56 3.99 -2.34 -6.21
C LEU A 56 3.12 -2.29 -4.95
N TYR A 57 3.37 -3.19 -4.02
CA TYR A 57 2.64 -3.31 -2.77
C TYR A 57 3.62 -3.29 -1.59
N ALA A 58 3.33 -2.46 -0.60
CA ALA A 58 4.05 -2.46 0.67
C ALA A 58 3.50 -3.57 1.57
N VAL A 59 4.33 -4.56 1.92
CA VAL A 59 3.94 -5.66 2.80
C VAL A 59 4.20 -5.23 4.24
N LEU A 60 3.11 -5.10 5.02
CA LEU A 60 3.16 -4.71 6.43
C LEU A 60 2.86 -5.89 7.37
N TYR A 61 2.29 -6.95 6.81
CA TYR A 61 1.85 -8.15 7.52
C TYR A 61 1.86 -9.33 6.56
N ASP A 62 2.51 -10.42 6.95
CA ASP A 62 2.72 -11.62 6.13
C ASP A 62 2.31 -12.93 6.85
N TYR A 63 1.97 -12.88 8.14
CA TYR A 63 1.74 -14.09 8.95
C TYR A 63 0.41 -14.80 8.65
N SER A 64 0.38 -16.12 8.85
CA SER A 64 -0.88 -16.87 8.82
C SER A 64 -1.63 -16.73 10.15
N LEU A 65 -2.87 -16.28 10.07
CA LEU A 65 -3.80 -16.23 11.19
C LEU A 65 -4.36 -17.63 11.45
N GLU A 66 -3.75 -18.34 12.39
CA GLU A 66 -4.22 -19.67 12.81
C GLU A 66 -5.63 -19.60 13.40
N GLY A 67 -6.50 -20.53 13.03
CA GLY A 67 -7.86 -20.62 13.57
C GLY A 67 -8.90 -19.70 12.91
N LEU A 68 -8.51 -18.72 12.09
CA LEU A 68 -9.45 -17.82 11.42
C LEU A 68 -10.48 -18.57 10.55
N CYS A 69 -10.04 -19.58 9.79
CA CYS A 69 -10.92 -20.36 8.92
C CYS A 69 -11.92 -21.25 9.69
N ASN A 70 -11.67 -21.50 10.98
CA ASN A 70 -12.47 -22.39 11.81
C ASN A 70 -13.31 -21.63 12.86
N ALA A 71 -13.13 -20.31 12.97
CA ALA A 71 -13.79 -19.48 13.96
C ALA A 71 -15.22 -19.11 13.54
N ALA A 72 -16.09 -18.88 14.53
CA ALA A 72 -17.39 -18.27 14.28
C ALA A 72 -17.21 -16.84 13.76
N ARG A 73 -18.21 -16.32 13.03
CA ARG A 73 -18.11 -15.03 12.32
C ARG A 73 -17.68 -13.86 13.22
N GLU A 74 -18.26 -13.77 14.41
CA GLU A 74 -17.99 -12.67 15.35
C GLU A 74 -16.57 -12.76 15.91
N ASP A 75 -16.16 -13.95 16.35
CA ASP A 75 -14.80 -14.21 16.83
C ASP A 75 -13.76 -13.97 15.72
N ALA A 76 -14.05 -14.36 14.47
CA ALA A 76 -13.17 -14.12 13.33
C ALA A 76 -12.97 -12.62 13.05
N LEU A 77 -14.03 -11.81 13.20
CA LEU A 77 -13.94 -10.36 13.04
C LEU A 77 -13.09 -9.73 14.16
N ASP A 78 -13.25 -10.20 15.40
CA ASP A 78 -12.43 -9.72 16.51
C ASP A 78 -10.97 -10.14 16.38
N MET A 79 -10.69 -11.35 15.88
CA MET A 79 -9.33 -11.79 15.54
C MET A 79 -8.68 -10.88 14.48
N ILE A 80 -9.39 -10.62 13.37
CA ILE A 80 -8.89 -9.72 12.32
C ILE A 80 -8.67 -8.32 12.89
N ARG A 81 -9.62 -7.77 13.66
CA ARG A 81 -9.50 -6.45 14.27
C ARG A 81 -8.27 -6.35 15.16
N ASN A 82 -8.02 -7.37 15.98
CA ASN A 82 -6.87 -7.42 16.86
C ASN A 82 -5.55 -7.44 16.08
N GLU A 83 -5.45 -8.19 14.98
CA GLU A 83 -4.23 -8.19 14.15
C GLU A 83 -4.05 -6.88 13.39
N VAL A 84 -5.12 -6.32 12.83
CA VAL A 84 -5.10 -4.99 12.17
C VAL A 84 -4.58 -3.92 13.14
N SER A 85 -4.91 -4.01 14.43
CA SER A 85 -4.41 -3.06 15.44
C SER A 85 -2.91 -3.17 15.71
N ARG A 86 -2.28 -4.32 15.41
CA ARG A 86 -0.84 -4.57 15.60
C ARG A 86 0.00 -4.07 14.43
N ILE A 87 -0.63 -3.83 13.28
CA ILE A 87 0.06 -3.30 12.09
C ILE A 87 0.63 -1.92 12.41
N ASN A 88 1.88 -1.69 12.01
CA ASN A 88 2.50 -0.37 12.13
C ASN A 88 1.97 0.58 11.05
N TRP A 89 0.77 1.13 11.29
CA TRP A 89 0.11 2.06 10.38
C TRP A 89 0.93 3.32 10.11
N LYS A 90 1.81 3.72 11.02
CA LYS A 90 2.70 4.87 10.81
C LYS A 90 3.61 4.62 9.61
N VAL A 91 4.24 3.44 9.55
CA VAL A 91 5.09 3.06 8.41
C VAL A 91 4.28 2.97 7.13
N ALA A 92 3.06 2.43 7.19
CA ALA A 92 2.14 2.36 6.04
C ALA A 92 1.88 3.74 5.42
N VAL A 93 1.52 4.71 6.27
CA VAL A 93 1.22 6.08 5.86
C VAL A 93 2.49 6.77 5.35
N GLU A 94 3.63 6.56 6.00
CA GLU A 94 4.93 7.08 5.53
C GLU A 94 5.28 6.55 4.14
N CYS A 95 5.10 5.25 3.87
CA CYS A 95 5.29 4.67 2.53
C CYS A 95 4.41 5.35 1.49
N TRP A 96 3.13 5.50 1.82
CA TRP A 96 2.16 6.14 0.94
C TRP A 96 2.54 7.59 0.62
N GLN A 97 2.94 8.34 1.66
CA GLN A 97 3.41 9.72 1.52
C GLN A 97 4.65 9.79 0.64
N MET A 98 5.61 8.88 0.79
CA MET A 98 6.80 8.85 -0.06
C MET A 98 6.46 8.54 -1.52
N ALA A 99 5.48 7.66 -1.75
CA ALA A 99 4.99 7.36 -3.10
C ALA A 99 4.26 8.55 -3.77
N HIS A 100 3.52 9.35 -3.00
CA HIS A 100 2.65 10.42 -3.50
C HIS A 100 3.16 11.84 -3.21
N GLY A 101 4.46 11.99 -2.87
CA GLY A 101 5.08 13.31 -2.67
C GLY A 101 4.56 14.08 -1.45
N ARG A 102 4.20 13.38 -0.36
CA ARG A 102 3.65 13.89 0.91
C ARG A 102 2.27 14.56 0.82
N SER A 103 1.60 14.44 -0.32
CA SER A 103 0.17 14.71 -0.40
C SER A 103 -0.59 13.49 0.10
N VAL A 104 -1.24 13.59 1.26
CA VAL A 104 -2.26 12.61 1.67
C VAL A 104 -3.59 13.15 1.16
N PRO A 105 -4.23 12.54 0.14
CA PRO A 105 -5.58 12.92 -0.24
C PRO A 105 -6.50 12.64 0.95
N GLY A 106 -7.24 13.65 1.42
CA GLY A 106 -8.23 13.45 2.49
C GLY A 106 -7.70 13.45 3.93
N GLY A 107 -6.67 14.23 4.23
CA GLY A 107 -6.30 14.53 5.63
C GLY A 107 -7.45 15.18 6.40
N VAL A 108 -7.46 15.04 7.73
CA VAL A 108 -8.50 15.62 8.62
C VAL A 108 -8.71 17.11 8.34
N GLU A 109 -7.66 17.85 7.99
CA GLU A 109 -7.77 19.26 7.64
C GLU A 109 -8.48 19.50 6.30
N VAL A 110 -8.24 18.67 5.28
CA VAL A 110 -8.97 18.73 4.00
C VAL A 110 -10.44 18.36 4.20
N VAL A 111 -10.73 17.39 5.07
CA VAL A 111 -12.12 17.03 5.43
C VAL A 111 -12.79 18.14 6.22
N LYS A 112 -12.09 18.76 7.19
CA LYS A 112 -12.59 19.93 7.93
C LYS A 112 -12.79 21.14 7.03
N GLU A 113 -11.96 21.32 6.01
CA GLU A 113 -12.07 22.40 5.04
C GLU A 113 -13.26 22.17 4.11
N LYS A 114 -13.40 20.97 3.53
CA LYS A 114 -14.60 20.56 2.77
C LYS A 114 -15.87 20.63 3.62
N MET A 115 -15.84 20.26 4.90
CA MET A 115 -16.97 20.44 5.83
C MET A 115 -17.28 21.92 6.11
N ARG A 116 -16.26 22.76 6.28
CA ARG A 116 -16.44 24.21 6.44
C ARG A 116 -16.99 24.87 5.18
N GLU A 117 -16.60 24.41 4.00
CA GLU A 117 -17.14 24.85 2.72
C GLU A 117 -18.59 24.35 2.53
N PHE A 118 -18.90 23.12 2.91
CA PHE A 118 -20.25 22.56 2.87
C PHE A 118 -21.23 23.33 3.78
N VAL A 119 -20.78 23.71 4.98
CA VAL A 119 -21.56 24.56 5.90
C VAL A 119 -21.74 25.98 5.35
N ARG A 120 -20.75 26.52 4.62
CA ARG A 120 -20.78 27.86 4.03
C ARG A 120 -21.67 27.93 2.79
N ASN A 121 -21.70 26.87 1.98
CA ASN A 121 -22.41 26.81 0.71
C ASN A 121 -23.81 26.19 0.83
N GLY A 122 -24.26 25.86 2.05
CA GLY A 122 -25.65 25.47 2.31
C GLY A 122 -26.09 24.22 1.55
N GLY A 123 -25.47 23.07 1.83
CA GLY A 123 -26.06 21.75 1.53
C GLY A 123 -26.53 21.51 0.09
N GLY A 124 -25.80 22.00 -0.91
CA GLY A 124 -25.97 21.60 -2.31
C GLY A 124 -25.19 20.32 -2.61
N GLU A 125 -25.79 19.43 -3.41
CA GLU A 125 -25.26 18.12 -3.83
C GLU A 125 -23.76 18.17 -4.11
N SER A 126 -23.00 17.32 -3.39
CA SER A 126 -21.58 17.15 -3.68
C SER A 126 -21.43 16.33 -4.95
N ASP A 127 -20.91 16.95 -6.00
CA ASP A 127 -20.40 16.25 -7.17
C ASP A 127 -19.38 15.20 -6.71
N ALA A 128 -19.75 13.93 -6.88
CA ALA A 128 -18.97 12.77 -6.48
C ALA A 128 -17.81 12.49 -7.45
N GLU A 129 -17.14 13.53 -7.97
CA GLU A 129 -16.01 13.35 -8.89
C GLU A 129 -14.74 12.83 -8.17
N ASP A 130 -14.66 13.02 -6.85
CA ASP A 130 -13.57 12.51 -5.99
C ASP A 130 -13.98 11.25 -5.21
N SER A 131 -14.92 10.44 -5.72
CA SER A 131 -15.19 9.15 -5.09
C SER A 131 -13.98 8.24 -5.24
N PHE A 132 -13.38 7.88 -4.10
CA PHE A 132 -12.34 6.85 -3.98
C PHE A 132 -12.70 5.63 -4.85
N SER A 133 -12.03 5.49 -5.99
CA SER A 133 -12.02 4.23 -6.73
C SER A 133 -10.72 3.51 -6.44
N PHE A 134 -10.80 2.35 -5.79
CA PHE A 134 -9.72 1.37 -5.86
C PHE A 134 -9.65 0.91 -7.31
N ARG A 135 -8.64 1.37 -8.04
CA ARG A 135 -8.23 0.78 -9.32
C ARG A 135 -7.09 -0.19 -9.06
#